data_AF-A0A512JGX5-F1
#
_entry.id   AF-A0A512JGX5-F1
#
_cell.length_a   1.000
_cell.length_b   1.000
_cell.length_c   1.000
_cell.angle_alpha   90.00
_cell.angle_beta   90.00
_cell.angle_gamma   90.00
#
_symmetry.space_group_name_H-M   'P 1'
#
loop_
_entity.id
_entity.type
_entity.pdbx_description
1 polymer ?
#
loop_
_entity_poly.entity_id
_entity_poly.type
_entity_poly.pdbx_seq_one_letter_code
_entity_poly.pdbx_strand_id
1 'polypeptide(L)'
;MLRLSATLPAEPRPARARGQPHDPAALAEVRRLIETSALSYRAIARITGVPRATISRHVLEGGWIRPQGGQAADDLPPLSAEAERRARRGLLAERVLRAAEDLVRRVELDPAATPAAFARAVRVLALAQRLDRPGMPRSRVSRARRAKMGSAIS
;
A
#
# COMPACT_ATOMS: atom_id res chain seq x y z
N MET A 1 -27.52 -36.29 22.47
CA MET A 1 -28.24 -35.11 22.98
C MET A 1 -27.63 -33.84 22.40
N LEU A 2 -28.46 -32.85 22.11
CA LEU A 2 -28.28 -31.78 21.11
C LEU A 2 -27.21 -30.72 21.43
N ARG A 3 -26.53 -30.28 20.36
CA ARG A 3 -25.77 -29.02 20.24
C ARG A 3 -26.73 -27.83 20.26
N LEU A 4 -26.37 -26.75 20.97
CA LEU A 4 -26.95 -25.41 20.76
C LEU A 4 -25.80 -24.40 20.67
N SER A 5 -25.32 -24.20 19.45
CA SER A 5 -24.57 -23.01 19.05
C SER A 5 -25.57 -21.86 18.94
N ALA A 6 -25.46 -20.88 19.83
CA ALA A 6 -26.21 -19.63 19.72
C ALA A 6 -25.55 -18.74 18.66
N THR A 7 -25.89 -18.97 17.39
CA THR A 7 -25.60 -18.04 16.30
C THR A 7 -26.62 -16.91 16.38
N LEU A 8 -26.24 -15.77 16.95
CA LEU A 8 -27.05 -14.55 16.86
C LEU A 8 -27.14 -14.12 15.38
N PRO A 9 -28.33 -13.80 14.85
CA PRO A 9 -28.46 -13.27 13.50
C PRO A 9 -27.80 -11.88 13.45
N ALA A 10 -26.78 -11.74 12.62
CA ALA A 10 -26.18 -10.45 12.32
C ALA A 10 -27.16 -9.65 11.44
N GLU A 11 -27.98 -8.83 12.08
CA GLU A 11 -28.85 -7.85 11.40
C GLU A 11 -28.01 -6.95 10.47
N PRO A 12 -28.36 -6.84 9.17
CA PRO A 12 -27.65 -5.98 8.24
C PRO A 12 -27.90 -4.51 8.57
N ARG A 13 -26.93 -3.84 9.20
CA ARG A 13 -26.99 -2.39 9.45
C ARG A 13 -27.09 -1.61 8.12
N PRO A 14 -27.99 -0.63 8.02
CA PRO A 14 -28.18 0.15 6.80
C PRO A 14 -26.89 0.88 6.41
N ALA A 15 -26.58 0.85 5.11
CA ALA A 15 -25.44 1.55 4.54
C ALA A 15 -25.56 3.06 4.79
N ARG A 16 -24.64 3.64 5.58
CA ARG A 16 -24.65 5.07 5.90
C ARG A 16 -24.38 5.93 4.66
N ALA A 17 -25.05 7.07 4.59
CA ALA A 17 -24.82 8.09 3.57
C ALA A 17 -23.37 8.62 3.64
N ARG A 18 -22.77 8.87 2.47
CA ARG A 18 -21.38 9.40 2.38
C ARG A 18 -21.29 10.76 3.08
N GLY A 19 -20.30 10.92 3.95
CA GLY A 19 -19.95 12.21 4.57
C GLY A 19 -20.38 12.39 6.02
N GLN A 20 -21.16 11.46 6.60
CA GLN A 20 -21.47 11.54 8.02
C GLN A 20 -20.28 11.09 8.89
N PRO A 21 -19.94 11.84 9.96
CA PRO A 21 -18.98 11.40 10.97
C PRO A 21 -19.35 10.00 11.50
N HIS A 22 -18.35 9.16 11.70
CA HIS A 22 -18.58 7.87 12.35
C HIS A 22 -19.05 8.10 13.78
N ASP A 23 -19.91 7.20 14.25
CA ASP A 23 -20.40 7.23 15.62
C ASP A 23 -19.21 7.22 16.59
N PRO A 24 -19.09 8.21 17.49
CA PRO A 24 -17.98 8.27 18.44
C PRO A 24 -17.89 7.00 19.31
N ALA A 25 -19.02 6.36 19.62
CA ALA A 25 -19.03 5.10 20.37
C ALA A 25 -18.36 3.96 19.57
N ALA A 26 -18.59 3.90 18.27
CA ALA A 26 -17.96 2.91 17.39
C ALA A 26 -16.44 3.14 17.26
N LEU A 27 -16.00 4.40 17.21
CA LEU A 27 -14.57 4.72 17.19
C LEU A 27 -13.87 4.43 18.52
N ALA A 28 -14.54 4.65 19.66
CA ALA A 28 -14.04 4.28 20.98
C ALA A 28 -13.84 2.77 21.10
N GLU A 29 -14.78 1.97 20.60
CA GLU A 29 -14.67 0.51 20.60
C GLU A 29 -13.56 0.03 19.64
N VAL A 30 -13.41 0.67 18.46
CA VAL A 30 -12.28 0.41 17.55
C VAL A 30 -10.94 0.69 18.26
N ARG A 31 -10.82 1.81 18.96
CA ARG A 31 -9.60 2.19 19.68
C ARG A 31 -9.27 1.16 20.75
N ARG A 32 -10.24 0.79 21.58
CA ARG A 32 -10.09 -0.26 22.60
C ARG A 32 -9.57 -1.55 21.99
N LEU A 33 -10.18 -2.02 20.91
CA LEU A 33 -9.75 -3.25 20.22
C LEU A 33 -8.33 -3.14 19.64
N ILE A 34 -7.89 -1.98 19.19
CA ILE A 34 -6.53 -1.79 18.68
C ILE A 34 -5.50 -1.82 19.81
N GLU A 35 -5.80 -1.14 20.92
CA GLU A 35 -4.90 -0.98 22.06
C GLU A 35 -4.86 -2.25 22.95
N THR A 36 -5.88 -3.11 22.91
CA THR A 36 -5.95 -4.31 23.77
C THR A 36 -5.90 -5.64 23.02
N SER A 37 -5.81 -5.67 21.69
CA SER A 37 -5.83 -6.92 20.93
C SER A 37 -4.88 -6.98 19.73
N ALA A 38 -4.61 -8.21 19.29
CA ALA A 38 -3.88 -8.52 18.06
C ALA A 38 -4.79 -8.64 16.82
N LEU A 39 -6.08 -8.25 16.89
CA LEU A 39 -7.03 -8.47 15.78
C LEU A 39 -6.67 -7.69 14.50
N SER A 40 -6.69 -8.30 13.34
CA SER A 40 -6.51 -7.55 12.08
C SER A 40 -7.59 -6.46 11.89
N TYR A 41 -7.31 -5.40 11.13
CA TYR A 41 -8.30 -4.35 10.85
C TYR A 41 -9.56 -4.89 10.16
N ARG A 42 -9.45 -6.03 9.46
CA ARG A 42 -10.61 -6.71 8.86
C ARG A 42 -11.50 -7.34 9.93
N ALA A 43 -10.92 -7.97 10.95
CA ALA A 43 -11.67 -8.52 12.08
C ALA A 43 -12.33 -7.40 12.88
N ILE A 44 -11.61 -6.32 13.17
CA ILE A 44 -12.15 -5.15 13.86
C ILE A 44 -13.31 -4.53 13.05
N ALA A 45 -13.15 -4.35 11.73
CA ALA A 45 -14.21 -3.84 10.87
C ALA A 45 -15.48 -4.72 10.87
N ARG A 46 -15.31 -6.04 10.98
CA ARG A 46 -16.45 -6.98 11.08
C ARG A 46 -17.18 -6.84 12.41
N ILE A 47 -16.45 -6.63 13.50
CA ILE A 47 -17.00 -6.49 14.86
C ILE A 47 -17.71 -5.14 15.02
N THR A 48 -17.06 -4.06 14.61
CA THR A 48 -17.54 -2.69 14.89
C THR A 48 -18.40 -2.11 13.76
N GLY A 49 -18.36 -2.70 12.57
CA GLY A 49 -19.00 -2.16 11.37
C GLY A 49 -18.29 -0.92 10.80
N VAL A 50 -17.16 -0.50 11.38
CA VAL A 50 -16.38 0.64 10.90
C VAL A 50 -15.50 0.19 9.71
N PRO A 51 -15.53 0.90 8.56
CA PRO A 51 -14.72 0.52 7.41
C PRO A 51 -13.22 0.51 7.72
N ARG A 52 -12.49 -0.47 7.17
CA ARG A 52 -11.03 -0.60 7.35
C ARG A 52 -10.25 0.68 7.03
N ALA A 53 -10.66 1.42 6.00
CA ALA A 53 -10.01 2.68 5.62
C ALA A 53 -10.14 3.74 6.72
N THR A 54 -11.32 3.84 7.34
CA THR A 54 -11.56 4.70 8.49
C THR A 54 -10.69 4.30 9.68
N ILE A 55 -10.64 3.00 10.01
CA ILE A 55 -9.80 2.48 11.10
C ILE A 55 -8.33 2.86 10.87
N SER A 56 -7.80 2.59 9.68
CA SER A 56 -6.41 2.90 9.34
C SER A 56 -6.10 4.39 9.45
N ARG A 57 -7.03 5.26 9.01
CA ARG A 57 -6.87 6.71 9.11
C ARG A 57 -6.79 7.16 10.57
N HIS A 58 -7.70 6.69 11.43
CA HIS A 58 -7.70 7.06 12.85
C HIS A 58 -6.51 6.49 13.63
N VAL A 59 -5.97 5.34 13.23
CA VAL A 59 -4.71 4.84 13.81
C VAL A 59 -3.54 5.77 13.49
N LEU A 60 -3.44 6.21 12.24
CA LEU A 60 -2.36 7.11 11.79
C LEU A 60 -2.50 8.52 12.37
N GLU A 61 -3.71 9.09 12.34
CA GLU A 61 -3.98 10.46 12.82
C GLU A 61 -4.07 10.54 14.35
N GLY A 62 -4.61 9.50 15.00
CA GLY A 62 -4.82 9.43 16.44
C GLY A 62 -3.70 8.76 17.23
N GLY A 63 -2.66 8.26 16.55
CA GLY A 63 -1.49 7.65 17.19
C GLY A 63 -1.82 6.41 18.03
N TRP A 64 -2.81 5.61 17.63
CA TRP A 64 -3.23 4.45 18.42
C TRP A 64 -2.20 3.33 18.31
N ILE A 65 -1.61 2.95 19.44
CA ILE A 65 -0.51 1.99 19.50
C ILE A 65 -1.06 0.60 19.82
N ARG A 66 -0.69 -0.39 19.01
CA ARG A 66 -0.97 -1.80 19.29
C ARG A 66 0.08 -2.37 20.26
N PRO A 67 -0.33 -3.18 21.25
CA PRO A 67 0.62 -3.88 22.12
C PRO A 67 1.59 -4.73 21.28
N GLN A 68 2.90 -4.51 21.49
CA GLN A 68 3.96 -5.15 20.73
C GLN A 68 3.90 -6.67 20.91
N GLY A 69 3.75 -7.39 19.79
CA GLY A 69 3.55 -8.85 19.74
C GLY A 69 2.36 -9.29 18.87
N GLY A 70 1.49 -8.36 18.46
CA GLY A 70 0.21 -8.67 17.81
C GLY A 70 0.10 -8.37 16.30
N GLN A 71 1.18 -8.49 15.53
CA GLN A 71 1.07 -8.70 14.08
C GLN A 71 2.01 -9.85 13.71
N ALA A 72 1.55 -11.08 13.90
CA ALA A 72 2.18 -12.21 13.24
C ALA A 72 2.11 -11.94 11.74
N ALA A 73 3.23 -12.12 11.03
CA ALA A 73 3.29 -11.98 9.58
C ALA A 73 2.23 -12.84 8.85
N ASP A 74 1.71 -13.86 9.53
CA ASP A 74 0.64 -14.77 9.09
C ASP A 74 -0.76 -14.12 8.97
N ASP A 75 -0.99 -12.95 9.57
CA ASP A 75 -2.30 -12.25 9.50
C ASP A 75 -2.41 -11.31 8.30
N LEU A 76 -1.35 -11.16 7.48
CA LEU A 76 -1.47 -10.45 6.22
C LEU A 76 -2.20 -11.35 5.21
N PRO A 77 -3.33 -10.90 4.63
CA PRO A 77 -3.92 -11.63 3.52
C PRO A 77 -2.88 -11.76 2.40
N PRO A 78 -2.79 -12.91 1.72
CA PRO A 78 -1.85 -13.09 0.62
C PRO A 78 -2.01 -11.94 -0.37
N LEU A 79 -0.88 -11.41 -0.85
CA LEU A 79 -0.88 -10.39 -1.88
C LEU A 79 -1.69 -10.90 -3.07
N SER A 80 -2.51 -10.04 -3.66
CA SER A 80 -3.13 -10.40 -4.95
C SER A 80 -2.02 -10.68 -5.97
N ALA A 81 -2.27 -11.54 -6.96
CA ALA A 81 -1.28 -11.85 -8.01
C ALA A 81 -0.72 -10.57 -8.67
N GLU A 82 -1.52 -9.51 -8.76
CA GLU A 82 -1.08 -8.21 -9.28
C GLU A 82 -0.20 -7.41 -8.30
N ALA A 83 -0.47 -7.49 -7.00
CA ALA A 83 0.38 -6.91 -5.97
C ALA A 83 1.72 -7.65 -5.88
N GLU A 84 1.70 -8.98 -5.98
CA GLU A 84 2.90 -9.81 -6.02
C GLU A 84 3.75 -9.54 -7.26
N ARG A 85 3.15 -9.47 -8.46
CA ARG A 85 3.86 -9.06 -9.68
C ARG A 85 4.51 -7.70 -9.54
N ARG A 86 3.83 -6.74 -8.90
CA ARG A 86 4.37 -5.39 -8.66
C ARG A 86 5.53 -5.41 -7.67
N ALA A 87 5.42 -6.18 -6.58
CA ALA A 87 6.51 -6.36 -5.63
C ALA A 87 7.74 -6.99 -6.31
N ARG A 88 7.54 -8.09 -7.07
CA ARG A 88 8.61 -8.74 -7.84
C ARG A 88 9.26 -7.78 -8.86
N ARG A 89 8.46 -6.96 -9.55
CA ARG A 89 8.97 -5.92 -10.46
C ARG A 89 9.79 -4.86 -9.72
N GLY A 90 9.33 -4.41 -8.54
CA GLY A 90 10.07 -3.47 -7.69
C GLY A 90 11.42 -4.03 -7.26
N LEU A 91 11.45 -5.26 -6.73
CA LEU A 91 12.69 -5.95 -6.33
C LEU A 91 13.65 -6.13 -7.50
N LEU A 92 13.14 -6.44 -8.70
CA LEU A 92 13.97 -6.51 -9.90
C LEU A 92 14.54 -5.14 -10.27
N ALA A 93 13.74 -4.08 -10.19
CA ALA A 93 14.18 -2.72 -10.52
C ALA A 93 15.27 -2.24 -9.56
N GLU A 94 15.11 -2.51 -8.27
CA GLU A 94 16.11 -2.23 -7.23
C GLU A 94 17.42 -2.97 -7.51
N ARG A 95 17.36 -4.26 -7.84
CA ARG A 95 18.55 -5.05 -8.20
C ARG A 95 19.27 -4.49 -9.43
N VAL A 96 18.52 -4.06 -10.45
CA VAL A 96 19.09 -3.46 -11.66
C VAL A 96 19.74 -2.12 -11.36
N LEU A 97 19.10 -1.29 -10.53
CA LEU A 97 19.66 -0.02 -10.07
C LEU A 97 20.98 -0.24 -9.32
N ARG A 98 20.99 -1.16 -8.37
CA ARG A 98 22.19 -1.49 -7.60
C ARG A 98 23.34 -1.95 -8.49
N ALA A 99 23.06 -2.84 -9.45
CA ALA A 99 24.08 -3.30 -10.40
C ALA A 99 24.62 -2.16 -11.27
N ALA A 100 23.78 -1.18 -11.63
CA ALA A 100 24.21 -0.03 -12.42
C ALA A 100 25.06 0.96 -11.60
N GLU A 101 24.74 1.17 -10.32
CA GLU A 101 25.57 1.96 -9.40
C GLU A 101 26.95 1.33 -9.22
N ASP A 102 26.99 0.00 -9.00
CA ASP A 102 28.25 -0.73 -8.86
C ASP A 102 29.08 -0.67 -10.15
N LEU A 103 28.45 -0.69 -11.32
CA LEU A 103 29.14 -0.52 -12.60
C LEU A 103 29.80 0.86 -12.72
N VAL A 104 29.08 1.93 -12.37
CA VAL A 104 29.66 3.29 -12.38
C VAL A 104 30.85 3.37 -11.44
N ARG A 105 30.71 2.87 -10.20
CA ARG A 105 31.80 2.86 -9.22
C ARG A 105 33.02 2.09 -9.72
N ARG A 106 32.83 0.94 -10.37
CA ARG A 106 33.96 0.15 -10.92
C ARG A 106 34.68 0.89 -12.03
N VAL A 107 33.95 1.56 -12.93
CA VAL A 107 34.56 2.32 -14.03
C VAL A 107 35.24 3.58 -13.50
N GLU A 108 34.70 4.22 -12.47
CA GLU A 108 35.32 5.38 -11.82
C GLU A 108 36.64 5.04 -11.13
N LEU A 109 36.73 3.85 -10.50
CA LEU A 109 37.93 3.39 -9.80
C LEU A 109 38.97 2.73 -10.72
N ASP A 110 38.64 2.48 -11.99
CA ASP A 110 39.56 1.86 -12.95
C ASP A 110 40.45 2.94 -13.59
N PRO A 111 41.77 2.95 -13.33
CA PRO A 111 42.67 3.94 -13.90
C PRO A 111 42.84 3.80 -15.42
N ALA A 112 42.45 2.66 -16.01
CA ALA A 112 42.44 2.46 -17.46
C ALA A 112 41.10 2.84 -18.12
N ALA A 113 40.12 3.29 -17.33
CA ALA A 113 38.81 3.63 -17.85
C ALA A 113 38.85 4.80 -18.83
N THR A 114 38.24 4.60 -19.99
CA THR A 114 38.08 5.68 -20.98
C THR A 114 36.85 6.53 -20.65
N PRO A 115 36.82 7.82 -21.05
CA PRO A 115 35.63 8.66 -20.92
C PRO A 115 34.37 8.04 -21.57
N ALA A 116 34.54 7.29 -22.66
CA ALA A 116 33.46 6.59 -23.33
C ALA A 116 32.87 5.44 -22.50
N ALA A 117 33.71 4.71 -21.74
CA ALA A 117 33.28 3.66 -20.82
C ALA A 117 32.47 4.26 -19.66
N PHE A 118 32.95 5.38 -19.08
CA PHE A 118 32.22 6.08 -18.03
C PHE A 118 30.86 6.61 -18.52
N ALA A 119 30.83 7.26 -19.69
CA ALA A 119 29.57 7.73 -20.28
C ALA A 119 28.57 6.59 -20.54
N ARG A 120 29.06 5.38 -20.89
CA ARG A 120 28.22 4.19 -21.04
C ARG A 120 27.64 3.73 -19.71
N ALA A 121 28.44 3.67 -18.65
CA ALA A 121 27.99 3.29 -17.31
C ALA A 121 26.91 4.26 -16.78
N VAL A 122 27.12 5.58 -16.95
CA VAL A 122 26.15 6.61 -16.57
C VAL A 122 24.82 6.45 -17.34
N ARG A 123 24.86 6.11 -18.64
CA ARG A 123 23.64 5.83 -19.40
C ARG A 123 22.88 4.61 -18.87
N VAL A 124 23.58 3.55 -18.47
CA VAL A 124 22.96 2.37 -17.86
C VAL A 124 22.29 2.74 -16.54
N LEU A 125 22.95 3.52 -15.69
CA LEU A 125 22.37 4.02 -14.43
C LEU A 125 21.11 4.85 -14.67
N ALA A 126 21.13 5.77 -15.64
CA ALA A 126 19.97 6.57 -15.99
C ALA A 126 18.78 5.72 -16.48
N LEU A 127 19.02 4.64 -17.22
CA LEU A 127 17.98 3.69 -17.61
C LEU A 127 17.43 2.92 -16.41
N ALA A 128 18.29 2.46 -15.50
CA ALA A 128 17.89 1.75 -14.29
C ALA A 128 17.00 2.61 -13.37
N GLN A 129 17.36 3.88 -13.16
CA GLN A 129 16.54 4.84 -12.39
C GLN A 129 15.14 5.03 -12.98
N ARG A 130 14.95 4.88 -14.29
CA ARG A 130 13.62 4.95 -14.93
C ARG A 130 12.79 3.70 -14.69
N LEU A 131 13.42 2.55 -14.50
CA LEU A 131 12.74 1.29 -14.16
C LEU A 131 12.32 1.25 -12.69
N ASP A 132 13.16 1.81 -11.81
CA ASP A 132 12.93 1.86 -10.37
C ASP A 132 11.81 2.83 -9.98
N ARG A 133 11.63 3.92 -10.74
CA ARG A 133 10.46 4.78 -10.57
C ARG A 133 9.20 3.95 -10.82
N PRO A 134 8.37 3.68 -9.79
CA PRO A 134 7.09 3.03 -10.02
C PRO A 134 6.35 3.91 -11.01
N GLY A 135 5.97 3.34 -12.16
CA GLY A 135 5.29 4.07 -13.22
C GLY A 135 4.19 4.90 -12.58
N MET A 136 4.43 6.23 -12.52
CA MET A 136 3.57 7.18 -11.84
C MET A 136 2.14 6.79 -12.24
N PRO A 137 1.26 6.43 -11.29
CA PRO A 137 -0.11 6.08 -11.65
C PRO A 137 -0.58 7.27 -12.47
N ARG A 138 -0.83 7.07 -13.78
CA ARG A 138 -1.24 8.15 -14.68
C ARG A 138 -2.43 8.77 -13.99
N SER A 139 -2.18 9.92 -13.38
CA SER A 139 -3.05 10.47 -12.34
C SER A 139 -4.44 10.49 -12.95
N ARG A 140 -5.49 10.11 -12.20
CA ARG A 140 -6.88 10.19 -12.69
C ARG A 140 -7.18 11.56 -13.34
N VAL A 141 -6.40 12.58 -12.96
CA VAL A 141 -6.33 13.92 -13.58
C VAL A 141 -6.03 13.89 -15.08
N SER A 142 -5.15 13.03 -15.60
CA SER A 142 -4.85 12.96 -17.05
C SER A 142 -6.01 12.38 -17.86
N ARG A 143 -6.82 11.50 -17.27
CA ARG A 143 -8.00 10.91 -17.93
C ARG A 143 -9.18 11.90 -17.91
N ALA A 144 -9.36 12.61 -16.80
CA ALA A 144 -10.36 13.68 -16.67
C ALA A 144 -10.06 14.90 -17.57
N ARG A 145 -8.79 15.30 -17.72
CA ARG A 145 -8.40 16.38 -18.66
C ARG A 145 -8.63 16.00 -20.12
N ARG A 146 -8.38 14.73 -20.50
CA ARG A 146 -8.66 14.25 -21.87
C ARG A 146 -10.17 14.22 -22.18
N ALA A 147 -10.99 13.83 -21.21
CA ALA A 147 -12.45 13.88 -21.35
C ALA A 147 -12.98 15.32 -21.47
N LYS A 148 -12.39 16.28 -20.74
CA LYS A 148 -12.76 17.70 -20.83
C LYS A 148 -12.36 18.35 -22.17
N MET A 149 -11.25 17.93 -22.77
CA MET A 149 -10.82 18.45 -24.08
C MET A 149 -11.57 17.81 -25.27
N GLY A 150 -12.10 16.59 -25.12
CA GLY A 150 -12.94 15.95 -26.14
C GLY A 150 -14.38 16.48 -26.19
N SER A 151 -14.86 17.11 -25.11
CA SER A 151 -16.21 17.68 -25.03
C SER A 151 -16.32 19.13 -25.52
N ALA A 152 -15.20 19.76 -25.91
CA ALA A 152 -15.16 21.16 -26.34
C ALA A 152 -15.12 21.33 -27.87
N ILE A 153 -15.30 20.24 -28.63
CA ILE A 153 -15.29 20.23 -30.11
C ILE A 153 -16.58 19.57 -30.63
N SER A 154 -17.72 19.79 -29.97
CA SER A 154 -19.04 19.43 -30.47
C SER A 154 -20.01 20.55 -30.21
#